data_AF-A0A4R7NUR0-F1
#
_entry.id   AF-A0A4R7NUR0-F1
#
_cell.length_a   1.000
_cell.length_b   1.000
_cell.length_c   1.000
_cell.angle_alpha   90.00
_cell.angle_beta   90.00
_cell.angle_gamma   90.00
#
_symmetry.space_group_name_H-M   'P 1'
#
loop_
_entity.id
_entity.type
_entity.pdbx_description
1 polymer ?
#
loop_
_entity_poly.entity_id
_entity_poly.type
_entity_poly.pdbx_seq_one_letter_code
_entity_poly.pdbx_strand_id
1 'polypeptide(L)'
;MPPSAAEKSGPGIARRWSRGILAGPVAFIAAAVVMAGGALWVPKGAASIDNIVLPIVLFPAIWAALFFYTSLDRNLLRAWLVTLGLLVINGGMIAMEFVGKGAAA
;
A
#
# COMPACT_ATOMS: atom_id res chain seq x y z
N MET A 1 6.70 -17.95 -40.78
CA MET A 1 7.42 -17.87 -39.48
C MET A 1 6.39 -17.56 -38.41
N PRO A 2 6.13 -18.44 -37.43
CA PRO A 2 5.21 -18.10 -36.35
C PRO A 2 5.80 -16.94 -35.53
N PRO A 3 4.96 -15.99 -35.06
CA PRO A 3 5.43 -14.88 -34.24
C PRO A 3 6.15 -15.40 -32.98
N SER A 4 7.31 -14.83 -32.69
CA SER A 4 8.10 -15.11 -31.49
C SER A 4 7.26 -14.85 -30.24
N ALA A 5 7.45 -15.62 -29.17
CA ALA A 5 6.76 -15.39 -27.89
C ALA A 5 6.90 -13.95 -27.36
N ALA A 6 7.94 -13.22 -27.80
CA ALA A 6 8.15 -11.80 -27.51
C ALA A 6 7.10 -10.87 -28.16
N GLU A 7 6.51 -11.25 -29.30
CA GLU A 7 5.57 -10.44 -30.10
C GLU A 7 4.14 -10.45 -29.54
N LYS A 8 3.79 -11.44 -28.71
CA LYS A 8 2.49 -11.51 -28.02
C LYS A 8 2.36 -10.54 -26.84
N SER A 9 3.38 -9.72 -26.60
CA SER A 9 3.40 -8.67 -25.58
C SER A 9 2.60 -7.44 -26.01
N GLY A 10 1.34 -7.62 -26.40
CA GLY A 10 0.47 -6.50 -26.72
C GLY A 10 0.34 -5.57 -25.51
N PRO A 11 0.22 -4.24 -25.70
CA PRO A 11 0.09 -3.26 -24.60
C PRO A 11 -1.04 -3.59 -23.60
N GLY A 12 -2.03 -4.39 -24.00
CA GLY A 12 -3.08 -4.91 -23.12
C GLY A 12 -2.63 -5.95 -22.09
N ILE A 13 -1.66 -6.83 -22.41
CA ILE A 13 -1.16 -7.87 -21.49
C ILE A 13 -0.28 -7.26 -20.40
N ALA A 14 0.66 -6.38 -20.78
CA ALA A 14 1.50 -5.66 -19.83
C ALA A 14 0.67 -4.83 -18.84
N ARG A 15 -0.39 -4.16 -19.34
CA ARG A 15 -1.31 -3.39 -18.50
C ARG A 15 -2.10 -4.26 -17.52
N ARG A 16 -2.51 -5.46 -17.93
CA ARG A 16 -3.21 -6.43 -17.05
C ARG A 16 -2.28 -6.96 -15.96
N TRP A 17 -1.04 -7.30 -16.31
CA TRP A 17 -0.03 -7.71 -15.32
C TRP A 17 0.31 -6.61 -14.33
N SER A 18 0.50 -5.38 -14.81
CA SER A 18 0.73 -4.22 -13.95
C SER A 18 -0.43 -4.02 -12.96
N ARG A 19 -1.68 -4.18 -13.41
CA ARG A 19 -2.85 -4.15 -12.53
C ARG A 19 -2.86 -5.30 -11.53
N GLY A 20 -2.52 -6.52 -11.93
CA GLY A 20 -2.44 -7.66 -11.02
C GLY A 20 -1.43 -7.43 -9.90
N ILE A 21 -0.25 -6.89 -10.23
CA ILE A 21 0.79 -6.54 -9.25
C ILE A 21 0.32 -5.40 -8.33
N LEU A 22 -0.28 -4.35 -8.93
CA LEU A 22 -0.75 -3.19 -8.17
C LEU A 22 -1.87 -3.58 -7.18
N ALA A 23 -2.88 -4.33 -7.66
CA ALA A 23 -4.03 -4.72 -6.87
C ALA A 23 -3.74 -5.83 -5.88
N GLY A 24 -2.80 -6.74 -6.17
CA GLY A 24 -2.41 -7.81 -5.26
C GLY A 24 -1.36 -7.34 -4.25
N PRO A 25 -0.08 -7.67 -4.49
CA PRO A 25 0.98 -7.47 -3.51
C PRO A 25 1.20 -6.00 -3.12
N VAL A 26 1.12 -5.06 -4.06
CA VAL A 26 1.40 -3.65 -3.75
C VAL A 26 0.30 -3.06 -2.86
N ALA A 27 -0.98 -3.30 -3.17
CA ALA A 27 -2.09 -2.87 -2.33
C ALA A 27 -2.04 -3.50 -0.93
N PHE A 28 -1.67 -4.79 -0.84
CA PHE A 28 -1.51 -5.48 0.45
C PHE A 28 -0.39 -4.87 1.30
N ILE A 29 0.80 -4.65 0.71
CA ILE A 29 1.94 -4.02 1.40
C ILE A 29 1.57 -2.59 1.80
N ALA A 30 0.95 -1.81 0.92
CA ALA A 30 0.53 -0.44 1.22
C ALA A 30 -0.47 -0.42 2.39
N ALA A 31 -1.45 -1.32 2.42
CA ALA A 31 -2.39 -1.44 3.54
C ALA A 31 -1.69 -1.80 4.85
N ALA A 32 -0.70 -2.71 4.82
CA ALA A 32 0.07 -3.10 6.01
C ALA A 32 0.91 -1.93 6.54
N VAL A 33 1.53 -1.16 5.65
CA VAL A 33 2.31 0.03 6.01
C VAL A 33 1.39 1.14 6.56
N VAL A 34 0.21 1.33 5.98
CA VAL A 34 -0.80 2.28 6.51
C VAL A 34 -1.28 1.83 7.90
N MET A 35 -1.51 0.54 8.12
CA MET A 35 -1.83 0.01 9.45
C MET A 35 -0.70 0.29 10.46
N ALA A 36 0.55 0.04 10.07
CA ALA A 36 1.71 0.26 10.94
C ALA A 36 1.93 1.75 11.25
N GLY A 37 1.83 2.64 10.24
CA GLY A 37 1.86 4.09 10.43
C GLY A 37 0.64 4.60 11.21
N GLY A 38 -0.47 3.87 11.07
CA GLY A 38 -1.68 3.88 11.88
C GLY A 38 -1.43 4.07 13.36
N ALA A 39 -0.50 3.29 13.91
CA ALA A 39 -0.19 3.32 15.33
C ALA A 39 0.54 4.59 15.80
N LEU A 40 1.07 5.40 14.87
CA LEU A 40 1.82 6.63 15.18
C LEU A 40 0.92 7.86 15.26
N TRP A 41 -0.15 7.94 14.46
CA TRP A 41 -1.04 9.10 14.42
C TRP A 41 -2.36 8.91 15.20
N VAL A 42 -2.69 7.69 15.64
CA VAL A 42 -3.89 7.43 16.44
C VAL A 42 -3.59 7.87 17.87
N PRO A 43 -4.43 8.72 18.48
CA PRO A 43 -4.19 9.22 19.83
C PRO A 43 -4.32 8.10 20.86
N LYS A 44 -3.41 8.10 21.85
CA LYS A 44 -3.42 7.14 22.94
C LYS A 44 -4.70 7.27 23.76
N GLY A 45 -5.59 6.29 23.64
CA GLY A 45 -6.71 6.14 24.55
C GLY A 45 -6.24 5.78 25.97
N ALA A 46 -7.16 5.80 26.93
CA ALA A 46 -6.87 5.68 28.37
C ALA A 46 -6.08 4.41 28.75
N ALA A 47 -6.06 3.39 27.88
CA ALA A 47 -5.33 2.14 28.08
C ALA A 47 -3.97 2.05 27.36
N SER A 48 -3.52 3.06 26.60
CA SER A 48 -2.32 3.03 25.72
C SER A 48 -2.30 1.95 24.62
N ILE A 49 -3.23 0.98 24.63
CA ILE A 49 -3.34 -0.15 23.69
C ILE A 49 -4.17 0.22 22.44
N ASP A 50 -5.10 1.18 22.57
CA ASP A 50 -6.05 1.55 21.50
C ASP A 50 -5.37 1.97 20.20
N ASN A 51 -4.15 2.51 20.30
CA ASN A 51 -3.32 2.93 19.17
C ASN A 51 -3.00 1.81 18.18
N ILE A 52 -2.97 0.56 18.67
CA ILE A 52 -2.59 -0.60 17.87
C ILE A 52 -3.83 -1.39 17.44
N VAL A 53 -4.82 -1.51 18.33
CA VAL A 53 -6.02 -2.30 18.07
C VAL A 53 -6.84 -1.72 16.92
N LEU A 54 -7.06 -0.40 16.89
CA LEU A 54 -7.88 0.23 15.87
C LEU A 54 -7.29 0.03 14.45
N PRO A 55 -6.01 0.33 14.17
CA PRO A 55 -5.41 0.05 12.86
C PRO A 55 -5.46 -1.43 12.46
N ILE A 56 -5.23 -2.36 13.40
CA ILE A 56 -5.27 -3.80 13.13
C ILE A 56 -6.67 -4.24 12.70
N VAL A 57 -7.70 -3.80 13.42
CA VAL A 57 -9.10 -4.12 13.07
C VAL A 57 -9.50 -3.48 11.74
N LEU A 58 -8.97 -2.29 11.43
CA LEU A 58 -9.21 -1.60 10.16
C LEU A 58 -8.43 -2.17 8.98
N PHE A 59 -7.37 -2.95 9.21
CA PHE A 59 -6.51 -3.47 8.16
C PHE A 59 -7.27 -4.17 7.01
N PRO A 60 -8.22 -5.10 7.26
CA PRO A 60 -8.99 -5.72 6.19
C PRO A 60 -9.80 -4.70 5.37
N ALA A 61 -10.33 -3.66 6.02
CA ALA A 61 -11.09 -2.61 5.35
C ALA A 61 -10.18 -1.70 4.49
N ILE A 62 -9.01 -1.32 5.02
CA ILE A 62 -8.01 -0.53 4.28
C ILE A 62 -7.52 -1.31 3.06
N TRP A 63 -7.20 -2.59 3.24
CA TRP A 63 -6.77 -3.46 2.15
C TRP A 63 -7.87 -3.63 1.10
N ALA A 64 -9.10 -3.94 1.50
CA ALA A 64 -10.21 -4.06 0.56
C ALA A 64 -10.45 -2.77 -0.22
N ALA A 65 -10.42 -1.61 0.45
CA ALA A 65 -10.56 -0.32 -0.20
C ALA A 65 -9.46 -0.08 -1.25
N LEU A 66 -8.20 -0.36 -0.93
CA LEU A 66 -7.08 -0.24 -1.87
C LEU A 66 -7.17 -1.25 -3.01
N PHE A 67 -7.54 -2.50 -2.73
CA PHE A 67 -7.74 -3.54 -3.73
C PHE A 67 -8.82 -3.12 -4.74
N PHE A 68 -9.98 -2.69 -4.25
CA PHE A 68 -11.07 -2.22 -5.12
C PHE A 68 -10.66 -0.96 -5.87
N TYR A 69 -10.06 0.03 -5.20
CA TYR A 69 -9.58 1.24 -5.86
C TYR A 69 -8.63 0.92 -7.03
N THR A 70 -7.59 0.11 -6.78
CA THR A 70 -6.59 -0.26 -7.80
C THR A 70 -7.15 -1.15 -8.91
N SER A 71 -8.20 -1.94 -8.62
CA SER A 71 -8.88 -2.78 -9.59
C SER A 71 -9.87 -2.02 -10.46
N LEU A 72 -10.61 -1.06 -9.89
CA LEU A 72 -11.68 -0.32 -10.57
C LEU A 72 -11.21 0.99 -11.22
N ASP A 73 -10.05 1.55 -10.84
CA ASP A 73 -9.59 2.81 -11.43
C ASP A 73 -9.27 2.66 -12.94
N ARG A 74 -9.84 3.59 -13.72
CA ARG A 74 -9.65 3.67 -15.17
C ARG A 74 -8.23 4.10 -15.54
N ASN A 75 -7.61 4.94 -14.71
CA ASN A 75 -6.27 5.47 -14.88
C ASN A 75 -5.25 4.72 -14.01
N LEU A 76 -4.49 3.85 -14.67
CA LEU A 76 -3.50 3.00 -14.00
C LEU A 76 -2.36 3.83 -13.37
N LEU A 77 -1.93 4.92 -14.00
CA LEU A 77 -0.88 5.78 -13.45
C LEU A 77 -1.35 6.45 -12.15
N ARG A 78 -2.58 6.96 -12.13
CA ARG A 78 -3.16 7.56 -10.91
C ARG A 78 -3.28 6.54 -9.77
N ALA A 79 -3.72 5.31 -10.09
CA ALA A 79 -3.78 4.23 -9.11
C ALA A 79 -2.40 3.92 -8.51
N TRP A 80 -1.35 3.87 -9.34
CA TRP A 80 0.03 3.73 -8.90
C TRP A 80 0.47 4.88 -7.99
N LEU A 81 0.28 6.13 -8.43
CA LEU A 81 0.72 7.31 -7.68
C LEU A 81 0.06 7.40 -6.30
N VAL A 82 -1.25 7.13 -6.20
CA VAL A 82 -1.95 7.15 -4.92
C VAL A 82 -1.46 6.03 -4.00
N THR A 83 -1.34 4.81 -4.52
CA THR A 83 -0.93 3.66 -3.71
C THR A 83 0.52 3.79 -3.22
N LEU A 84 1.45 4.21 -4.11
CA LEU A 84 2.83 4.49 -3.73
C LEU A 84 2.96 5.70 -2.82
N GLY A 85 2.15 6.74 -3.03
CA GLY A 85 2.11 7.90 -2.15
C GLY A 85 1.74 7.51 -0.73
N LEU A 86 0.70 6.69 -0.55
CA LEU A 86 0.33 6.16 0.76
C LEU A 86 1.45 5.36 1.41
N LEU A 87 2.11 4.49 0.63
CA LEU A 87 3.21 3.66 1.10
C LEU A 87 4.43 4.51 1.52
N VAL A 88 4.82 5.49 0.72
CA VAL A 88 5.97 6.38 1.01
C VAL A 88 5.68 7.28 2.21
N ILE A 89 4.48 7.86 2.31
CA ILE A 89 4.13 8.75 3.43
C ILE A 89 4.14 7.96 4.74
N ASN A 90 3.43 6.84 4.81
CA ASN A 90 3.34 6.05 6.04
C ASN A 90 4.67 5.36 6.36
N GLY A 91 5.37 4.81 5.36
CA GLY A 91 6.69 4.20 5.53
C GLY A 91 7.74 5.22 5.96
N GLY A 92 7.70 6.43 5.41
CA GLY A 92 8.58 7.54 5.80
C GLY A 92 8.36 7.97 7.25
N MET A 93 7.10 8.09 7.70
CA MET A 93 6.77 8.37 9.09
C MET A 93 7.36 7.32 10.04
N ILE A 94 7.18 6.04 9.70
CA ILE A 94 7.76 4.92 10.47
C ILE A 94 9.28 5.03 10.51
N ALA A 95 9.93 5.21 9.36
CA ALA A 95 11.38 5.32 9.28
C ALA A 95 11.93 6.49 10.11
N MET A 96 11.29 7.66 10.05
CA MET A 96 11.67 8.83 10.83
C MET A 96 11.55 8.59 12.34
N GLU A 97 10.49 7.91 12.78
CA GLU A 97 10.30 7.54 14.19
C GLU A 97 11.41 6.59 14.67
N PHE A 98 11.79 5.61 13.86
CA PHE A 98 12.87 4.67 14.18
C PHE A 98 14.24 5.35 14.22
N VAL A 99 14.54 6.22 13.24
CA VAL A 99 15.80 6.99 13.22
C VAL A 99 15.87 7.96 14.41
N GLY A 100 14.77 8.64 14.73
CA GLY A 100 14.68 9.54 15.88
C GLY A 100 14.91 8.83 17.21
N LYS A 101 14.34 7.63 17.39
CA LYS A 101 14.60 6.78 18.56
C LYS A 101 16.03 6.24 18.60
N GLY A 102 16.60 5.90 17.45
CA GLY A 102 17.98 5.41 17.34
C GLY A 102 19.05 6.48 17.57
N ALA A 103 18.74 7.76 17.29
CA ALA A 103 19.63 8.89 17.57
C ALA A 103 19.58 9.36 19.03
N ALA A 104 18.55 8.96 19.79
CA ALA A 104 18.33 9.32 21.18
C ALA A 104 18.73 8.20 22.19
N ALA A 105 19.25 7.08 21.69
CA ALA A 105 19.73 5.92 22.46
C ALA A 105 21.27 5.88 22.47
#